data_AF-A0A4Q8QQB0-F1
#
_entry.id   AF-A0A4Q8QQB0-F1
#
_cell.length_a   1.000
_cell.length_b   1.000
_cell.length_c   1.000
_cell.angle_alpha   90.00
_cell.angle_beta   90.00
_cell.angle_gamma   90.00
#
_symmetry.space_group_name_H-M   'P 1'
#
loop_
_entity.id
_entity.type
_entity.pdbx_description
1 polymer ?
#
loop_
_entity_poly.entity_id
_entity_poly.type
_entity_poly.pdbx_seq_one_letter_code
_entity_poly.pdbx_strand_id
1 'polypeptide(L)'
;MISLKSYCGFLSDIIGLTPDALYERQRVLVRAGALSNAVAGKGPGSGIRATPGNVSKLLLSVLASDSLSEISTRTRELAGLKSVAGKCPFTSEARFQKAFENLLSNRTLAESVLGIDVKRMSGTAQIMFKRSDSQVVASKFGVDNKRDRGMALQITATIPGWGIEVISQDMIDIAEGSPLSTHTPY
;
A
#
# COMPACT_ATOMS: atom_id res chain seq x y z
N MET A 1 -8.25 12.92 13.51
CA MET A 1 -7.45 12.47 12.34
C MET A 1 -5.99 12.89 12.45
N ILE A 2 -5.08 11.91 12.57
CA ILE A 2 -3.64 12.14 12.75
C ILE A 2 -2.89 12.46 11.44
N SER A 3 -1.62 12.85 11.54
CA SER A 3 -0.74 13.02 10.37
C SER A 3 -0.17 11.69 9.90
N LEU A 4 0.18 11.59 8.62
CA LEU A 4 0.88 10.43 8.06
C LEU A 4 2.25 10.21 8.70
N LYS A 5 2.94 11.30 9.10
CA LYS A 5 4.20 11.22 9.84
C LYS A 5 4.00 10.52 11.18
N SER A 6 2.96 10.91 11.94
CA SER A 6 2.63 10.29 13.23
C SER A 6 2.27 8.81 13.05
N TYR A 7 1.55 8.48 11.98
CA TYR A 7 1.18 7.10 11.68
C TYR A 7 2.38 6.21 11.29
N CYS A 8 3.51 6.77 10.84
CA CYS A 8 4.71 6.00 10.53
C CYS A 8 5.22 5.19 11.75
N GLY A 9 4.94 5.64 12.99
CA GLY A 9 5.23 4.87 14.20
C GLY A 9 4.47 3.54 14.23
N PHE A 10 3.14 3.59 14.14
CA PHE A 10 2.30 2.37 14.14
C PHE A 10 2.57 1.48 12.92
N LEU A 11 2.78 2.09 11.75
CA LEU A 11 3.04 1.37 10.51
C LEU A 11 4.40 0.65 10.51
N SER A 12 5.36 1.13 11.30
CA SER A 12 6.72 0.58 11.36
C SER A 12 6.74 -0.89 11.79
N ASP A 13 5.93 -1.24 12.80
CA ASP A 13 5.84 -2.59 13.35
C ASP A 13 5.22 -3.58 12.37
N ILE A 14 4.26 -3.12 11.56
CA ILE A 14 3.56 -3.93 10.56
C ILE A 14 4.45 -4.20 9.34
N ILE A 15 5.19 -3.19 8.91
CA ILE A 15 5.97 -3.22 7.66
C ILE A 15 7.42 -3.68 7.89
N GLY A 16 7.89 -3.71 9.13
CA GLY A 16 9.26 -4.10 9.48
C GLY A 16 10.32 -3.09 9.03
N LEU A 17 9.95 -1.79 8.97
CA LEU A 17 10.86 -0.69 8.68
C LEU A 17 10.88 0.29 9.84
N THR A 18 11.97 1.03 10.03
CA THR A 18 11.99 2.07 11.08
C THR A 18 11.03 3.22 10.76
N PRO A 19 10.44 3.91 11.77
CA PRO A 19 9.60 5.08 11.54
C PRO A 19 10.29 6.16 10.69
N ASP A 20 11.60 6.35 10.89
CA ASP A 20 12.40 7.29 10.11
C ASP A 20 12.54 6.87 8.65
N ALA A 21 12.73 5.57 8.38
CA ALA A 21 12.79 5.05 7.02
C ALA A 21 11.45 5.24 6.29
N LEU A 22 10.31 5.10 6.97
CA LEU A 22 9.00 5.41 6.40
C LEU A 22 8.82 6.93 6.18
N TYR A 23 9.28 7.76 7.12
CA TYR A 23 9.19 9.20 7.01
C TYR A 23 10.03 9.77 5.86
N GLU A 24 11.24 9.25 5.63
CA GLU A 24 12.06 9.67 4.47
C GLU A 24 11.38 9.32 3.14
N ARG A 25 10.74 8.15 3.05
CA ARG A 25 9.91 7.79 1.88
C ARG A 25 8.75 8.76 1.70
N GLN A 26 8.04 9.09 2.79
CA GLN A 26 7.00 10.11 2.77
C GLN A 26 7.54 11.44 2.22
N ARG A 27 8.71 11.92 2.66
CA ARG A 27 9.31 13.17 2.17
C ARG A 27 9.60 13.13 0.67
N VAL A 28 10.11 12.03 0.16
CA VAL A 28 10.32 11.83 -1.28
C VAL A 28 8.99 11.94 -2.05
N LEU A 29 7.94 11.27 -1.57
CA LEU A 29 6.62 11.32 -2.19
C LEU A 29 5.97 12.72 -2.12
N VAL A 30 6.18 13.48 -1.04
CA VAL A 30 5.73 14.88 -0.93
C VAL A 30 6.44 15.75 -1.97
N ARG A 31 7.78 15.65 -2.08
CA ARG A 31 8.55 16.41 -3.07
C ARG A 31 8.15 16.08 -4.51
N ALA A 32 7.79 14.83 -4.76
CA ALA A 32 7.31 14.37 -6.05
C ALA A 32 5.84 14.76 -6.34
N GLY A 33 5.15 15.44 -5.42
CA GLY A 33 3.74 15.79 -5.55
C GLY A 33 2.79 14.59 -5.54
N ALA A 34 3.26 13.43 -5.07
CA ALA A 34 2.48 12.20 -5.09
C ALA A 34 1.43 12.13 -3.97
N LEU A 35 1.73 12.72 -2.80
CA LEU A 35 0.79 12.76 -1.67
C LEU A 35 -0.14 13.98 -1.75
N SER A 36 -1.38 13.79 -1.35
CA SER A 36 -2.44 14.81 -1.46
C SER A 36 -2.78 15.42 -0.10
N ASN A 37 -3.44 16.59 -0.14
CA ASN A 37 -4.09 17.22 1.01
C ASN A 37 -3.14 17.55 2.17
N ALA A 38 -2.05 18.26 1.86
CA ALA A 38 -1.24 18.90 2.89
C ALA A 38 -2.07 20.01 3.56
N VAL A 39 -2.30 19.88 4.87
CA VAL A 39 -2.90 20.98 5.64
C VAL A 39 -1.82 22.02 5.88
N ALA A 40 -2.03 23.23 5.35
CA ALA A 40 -1.12 24.35 5.49
C ALA A 40 -0.99 24.78 6.97
N GLY A 41 0.24 25.06 7.41
CA GLY A 41 0.54 25.52 8.78
C GLY A 41 1.79 24.88 9.38
N LYS A 42 2.27 25.43 10.51
CA LYS A 42 3.46 24.97 11.25
C LYS A 42 3.14 24.42 12.66
N GLY A 43 1.89 24.03 12.92
CA GLY A 43 1.43 23.57 14.24
C GLY A 43 1.01 22.09 14.30
N PRO A 44 0.75 21.54 15.50
CA PRO A 44 0.17 20.21 15.67
C PRO A 44 -1.08 20.03 14.81
N GLY A 45 -1.11 19.00 13.97
CA GLY A 45 -2.18 18.75 13.01
C GLY A 45 -1.99 19.34 11.61
N SER A 46 -0.87 20.03 11.33
CA SER A 46 -0.45 20.36 9.97
C SER A 46 0.29 19.20 9.27
N GLY A 47 0.40 19.26 7.94
CA GLY A 47 1.07 18.25 7.13
C GLY A 47 0.13 17.29 6.39
N ILE A 48 0.70 16.21 5.86
CA ILE A 48 -0.04 15.18 5.10
C ILE A 48 -0.88 14.35 6.05
N ARG A 49 -2.18 14.24 5.77
CA ARG A 49 -3.09 13.40 6.56
C ARG A 49 -2.91 11.92 6.25
N ALA A 50 -3.05 11.07 7.29
CA ALA A 50 -3.08 9.62 7.16
C ALA A 50 -4.45 9.15 6.64
N THR A 51 -4.70 9.35 5.34
CA THR A 51 -5.89 8.81 4.66
C THR A 51 -5.56 7.50 3.95
N PRO A 52 -6.54 6.63 3.65
CA PRO A 52 -6.30 5.44 2.84
C PRO A 52 -5.55 5.72 1.53
N GLY A 53 -5.88 6.84 0.86
CA GLY A 53 -5.21 7.26 -0.37
C GLY A 53 -3.75 7.69 -0.20
N ASN A 54 -3.37 8.27 0.95
CA ASN A 54 -1.98 8.64 1.22
C ASN A 54 -1.17 7.46 1.80
N VAL A 55 -1.78 6.65 2.66
CA VAL A 55 -1.18 5.44 3.23
C VAL A 55 -0.92 4.40 2.14
N SER A 56 -1.87 4.16 1.23
CA SER A 56 -1.66 3.27 0.08
C SER A 56 -0.46 3.71 -0.77
N LYS A 57 -0.29 5.00 -1.07
CA LYS A 57 0.88 5.50 -1.81
C LYS A 57 2.19 5.30 -1.05
N LEU A 58 2.19 5.48 0.27
CA LEU A 58 3.38 5.20 1.10
C LEU A 58 3.72 3.71 1.06
N LEU A 59 2.75 2.81 1.23
CA LEU A 59 2.95 1.37 1.15
C LEU A 59 3.42 0.92 -0.24
N LEU A 60 2.83 1.48 -1.30
CA LEU A 60 3.29 1.24 -2.67
C LEU A 60 4.75 1.65 -2.85
N SER A 61 5.23 2.72 -2.20
CA SER A 61 6.64 3.09 -2.28
C SER A 61 7.58 2.08 -1.63
N VAL A 62 7.16 1.45 -0.54
CA VAL A 62 7.90 0.38 0.12
C VAL A 62 7.92 -0.88 -0.74
N LEU A 63 6.77 -1.24 -1.31
CA LEU A 63 6.64 -2.40 -2.20
C LEU A 63 7.44 -2.21 -3.49
N ALA A 64 7.50 -0.99 -4.02
CA ALA A 64 8.07 -0.72 -5.33
C ALA A 64 9.61 -0.71 -5.35
N SER A 65 10.27 -0.17 -4.32
CA SER A 65 11.74 -0.08 -4.28
C SER A 65 12.28 0.15 -2.87
N ASP A 66 13.47 -0.39 -2.60
CA ASP A 66 14.23 -0.06 -1.38
C ASP A 66 15.04 1.23 -1.53
N SER A 67 15.27 1.69 -2.76
CA SER A 67 16.09 2.88 -3.05
C SER A 67 15.25 4.16 -3.06
N LEU A 68 15.58 5.11 -2.18
CA LEU A 68 14.91 6.42 -2.12
C LEU A 68 14.98 7.21 -3.43
N SER A 69 16.05 7.02 -4.23
CA SER A 69 16.20 7.71 -5.52
C SER A 69 15.22 7.22 -6.59
N GLU A 70 14.74 5.98 -6.47
CA GLU A 70 13.82 5.37 -7.44
C GLU A 70 12.34 5.46 -7.03
N ILE A 71 12.07 5.74 -5.75
CA ILE A 71 10.71 5.69 -5.19
C ILE A 71 9.71 6.49 -6.02
N SER A 72 10.03 7.71 -6.44
CA SER A 72 9.08 8.54 -7.20
C SER A 72 8.62 7.85 -8.47
N THR A 73 9.56 7.35 -9.27
CA THR A 73 9.29 6.69 -10.55
C THR A 73 8.62 5.33 -10.33
N ARG A 74 9.21 4.47 -9.50
CA ARG A 74 8.72 3.11 -9.26
C ARG A 74 7.34 3.08 -8.61
N THR A 75 7.07 3.98 -7.67
CA THR A 75 5.75 4.10 -7.05
C THR A 75 4.70 4.52 -8.08
N ARG A 76 5.03 5.46 -8.98
CA ARG A 76 4.10 5.91 -10.03
C ARG A 76 3.80 4.80 -11.03
N GLU A 77 4.82 4.06 -11.46
CA GLU A 77 4.67 2.89 -12.33
C GLU A 77 3.77 1.83 -11.69
N LEU A 78 4.07 1.46 -10.44
CA LEU A 78 3.31 0.47 -9.67
C LEU A 78 1.86 0.92 -9.45
N ALA A 79 1.65 2.17 -9.03
CA ALA A 79 0.33 2.75 -8.83
C ALA A 79 -0.52 2.73 -10.11
N GLY A 80 0.13 2.91 -11.26
CA GLY A 80 -0.48 2.97 -12.59
C GLY A 80 -0.79 1.60 -13.21
N LEU A 81 -0.38 0.48 -12.59
CA LEU A 81 -0.63 -0.85 -13.15
C LEU A 81 -2.13 -1.08 -13.33
N LYS A 82 -2.51 -1.51 -14.53
CA LYS A 82 -3.88 -1.83 -14.91
C LYS A 82 -4.20 -3.28 -14.56
N SER A 83 -5.44 -3.54 -14.17
CA SER A 83 -5.92 -4.91 -13.98
C SER A 83 -5.86 -5.68 -15.30
N VAL A 84 -5.36 -6.92 -15.25
CA VAL A 84 -5.29 -7.81 -16.42
C VAL A 84 -6.70 -8.18 -16.92
N ALA A 85 -7.67 -8.27 -16.01
CA ALA A 85 -9.07 -8.56 -16.32
C ALA A 85 -9.89 -7.31 -16.65
N GLY A 86 -9.25 -6.15 -16.87
CA GLY A 86 -9.90 -4.85 -17.04
C GLY A 86 -10.31 -4.20 -15.72
N LYS A 87 -10.91 -4.96 -14.80
CA LYS A 87 -11.18 -4.56 -13.41
C LYS A 87 -10.79 -5.66 -12.43
N CYS A 88 -10.39 -5.26 -11.23
CA CYS A 88 -10.17 -6.17 -10.12
C CYS A 88 -11.50 -6.85 -9.76
N PRO A 89 -11.62 -8.19 -9.83
CA PRO A 89 -12.86 -8.87 -9.47
C PRO A 89 -13.19 -8.76 -7.98
N PHE A 90 -12.25 -8.29 -7.16
CA PHE A 90 -12.42 -8.17 -5.71
C PHE A 90 -12.82 -6.76 -5.28
N THR A 91 -12.18 -5.73 -5.83
CA THR A 91 -12.41 -4.33 -5.45
C THR A 91 -13.16 -3.53 -6.52
N SER A 92 -13.44 -4.13 -7.68
CA SER A 92 -14.00 -3.49 -8.88
C SER A 92 -13.14 -2.38 -9.50
N GLU A 93 -11.90 -2.21 -9.04
CA GLU A 93 -11.01 -1.13 -9.47
C GLU A 93 -10.15 -1.51 -10.69
N ALA A 94 -9.97 -0.57 -11.62
CA ALA A 94 -9.19 -0.82 -12.84
C ALA A 94 -7.66 -0.63 -12.64
N ARG A 95 -7.25 0.11 -11.60
CA ARG A 95 -5.86 0.44 -11.31
C ARG A 95 -5.44 -0.10 -9.96
N PHE A 96 -4.19 -0.53 -9.85
CA PHE A 96 -3.66 -1.15 -8.64
C PHE A 96 -3.71 -0.22 -7.42
N GLN A 97 -3.32 1.05 -7.57
CA GLN A 97 -3.42 2.02 -6.47
C GLN A 97 -4.85 2.14 -5.95
N LYS A 98 -5.85 2.19 -6.84
CA LYS A 98 -7.24 2.34 -6.44
C LYS A 98 -7.78 1.06 -5.79
N ALA A 99 -7.40 -0.10 -6.30
CA ALA A 99 -7.70 -1.36 -5.64
C ALA A 99 -7.13 -1.39 -4.21
N PHE A 100 -5.87 -0.98 -4.03
CA PHE A 100 -5.22 -0.98 -2.72
C PHE A 100 -5.83 0.07 -1.77
N GLU A 101 -6.10 1.28 -2.26
CA GLU A 101 -6.82 2.33 -1.51
C GLU A 101 -8.19 1.84 -1.03
N ASN A 102 -8.93 1.12 -1.88
CA ASN A 102 -10.24 0.56 -1.53
C ASN A 102 -10.11 -0.53 -0.46
N LEU A 103 -9.09 -1.40 -0.54
CA LEU A 103 -8.81 -2.39 0.52
C LEU A 103 -8.59 -1.72 1.89
N LEU A 104 -7.79 -0.66 1.94
CA LEU A 104 -7.51 0.05 3.18
C LEU A 104 -8.70 0.87 3.71
N SER A 105 -9.71 1.10 2.87
CA SER A 105 -10.92 1.86 3.24
C SER A 105 -12.09 0.94 3.61
N ASN A 106 -11.95 -0.38 3.45
CA ASN A 106 -13.04 -1.33 3.60
C ASN A 106 -12.55 -2.58 4.33
N ARG A 107 -12.84 -2.62 5.63
CA ARG A 107 -12.45 -3.72 6.52
C ARG A 107 -12.91 -5.09 6.03
N THR A 108 -14.16 -5.21 5.57
CA THR A 108 -14.69 -6.49 5.08
C THR A 108 -13.90 -7.03 3.90
N LEU A 109 -13.44 -6.14 3.00
CA LEU A 109 -12.53 -6.56 1.93
C LEU A 109 -11.15 -6.92 2.49
N ALA A 110 -10.60 -6.11 3.41
CA ALA A 110 -9.28 -6.35 4.00
C ALA A 110 -9.19 -7.72 4.71
N GLU A 111 -10.22 -8.13 5.46
CA GLU A 111 -10.29 -9.41 6.18
C GLU A 111 -10.24 -10.63 5.24
N SER A 112 -10.64 -10.47 3.98
CA SER A 112 -10.59 -11.56 2.99
C SER A 112 -9.28 -11.59 2.20
N VAL A 113 -8.38 -10.63 2.40
CA VAL A 113 -7.07 -10.59 1.73
C VAL A 113 -6.10 -11.55 2.42
N LEU A 114 -5.43 -12.37 1.63
CA LEU A 114 -4.38 -13.28 2.10
C LEU A 114 -2.99 -12.65 1.98
N GLY A 115 -2.81 -11.78 1.00
CA GLY A 115 -1.56 -11.03 0.82
C GLY A 115 -1.56 -10.22 -0.47
N ILE A 116 -0.64 -9.26 -0.54
CA ILE A 116 -0.36 -8.46 -1.71
C ILE A 116 1.10 -8.68 -2.08
N ASP A 117 1.35 -9.17 -3.29
CA ASP A 117 2.70 -9.37 -3.82
C ASP A 117 3.01 -8.38 -4.93
N VAL A 118 4.22 -7.85 -4.92
CA VAL A 118 4.77 -7.00 -5.98
C VAL A 118 6.09 -7.59 -6.44
N LYS A 119 6.13 -8.02 -7.70
CA LYS A 119 7.36 -8.42 -8.37
C LYS A 119 8.00 -7.18 -8.99
N ARG A 120 9.05 -6.68 -8.36
CA ARG A 120 9.63 -5.36 -8.67
C ARG A 120 10.24 -5.29 -10.07
N MET A 121 10.84 -6.39 -10.55
CA MET A 121 11.53 -6.41 -11.84
C MET A 121 10.59 -6.59 -13.02
N SER A 122 9.57 -7.45 -12.90
CA SER A 122 8.56 -7.62 -13.95
C SER A 122 7.53 -6.49 -13.97
N GLY A 123 7.46 -5.66 -12.93
CA GLY A 123 6.48 -4.59 -12.82
C GLY A 123 5.05 -5.13 -12.72
N THR A 124 4.86 -6.26 -12.03
CA THR A 124 3.55 -6.89 -11.84
C THR A 124 3.19 -6.92 -10.36
N ALA A 125 1.90 -6.78 -10.08
CA ALA A 125 1.37 -6.92 -8.73
C ALA A 125 0.19 -7.88 -8.72
N GLN A 126 -0.07 -8.51 -7.57
CA GLN A 126 -1.26 -9.30 -7.36
C GLN A 126 -1.83 -9.12 -5.96
N ILE A 127 -3.15 -9.19 -5.87
CA ILE A 127 -3.90 -9.25 -4.60
C ILE A 127 -4.47 -10.66 -4.52
N MET A 128 -4.04 -11.42 -3.51
CA MET A 128 -4.58 -12.75 -3.20
C MET A 128 -5.67 -12.61 -2.16
N PHE A 129 -6.83 -13.20 -2.40
CA PHE A 129 -7.97 -13.10 -1.51
C PHE A 129 -8.82 -14.37 -1.54
N LYS A 130 -9.59 -14.59 -0.47
CA LYS A 130 -10.56 -15.67 -0.35
C LYS A 130 -11.93 -15.19 -0.84
N ARG A 131 -12.56 -15.96 -1.71
CA ARG A 131 -13.96 -15.73 -2.12
C ARG A 131 -14.95 -16.34 -1.11
N SER A 132 -16.23 -16.00 -1.26
CA SER A 132 -17.32 -16.54 -0.43
C SER A 132 -17.43 -18.08 -0.50
N ASP A 133 -17.04 -18.68 -1.61
CA ASP A 133 -16.96 -20.14 -1.81
C ASP A 133 -15.68 -20.77 -1.25
N SER A 134 -14.90 -20.01 -0.47
CA SER A 134 -13.59 -20.38 0.07
C SER A 134 -12.48 -20.62 -0.95
N GLN A 135 -12.71 -20.36 -2.24
CA GLN A 135 -11.64 -20.44 -3.23
C GLN A 135 -10.66 -19.27 -3.07
N VAL A 136 -9.37 -19.58 -3.18
CA VAL A 136 -8.31 -18.58 -3.23
C VAL A 136 -8.14 -18.10 -4.66
N VAL A 137 -8.29 -16.80 -4.88
CA VAL A 137 -8.18 -16.17 -6.20
C VAL A 137 -7.17 -15.04 -6.13
N ALA A 138 -6.44 -14.85 -7.23
CA ALA A 138 -5.52 -13.74 -7.39
C ALA A 138 -6.05 -12.75 -8.42
N SER A 139 -6.14 -11.46 -8.05
CA SER A 139 -6.31 -10.37 -9.02
C SER A 139 -4.94 -9.86 -9.44
N LYS A 140 -4.62 -9.95 -10.74
CA LYS A 140 -3.33 -9.55 -11.30
C LYS A 140 -3.40 -8.16 -11.93
N PHE A 141 -2.31 -7.41 -11.77
CA PHE A 141 -2.09 -6.08 -12.31
C PHE A 141 -0.75 -6.01 -13.03
N GLY A 142 -0.71 -5.26 -14.13
CA GLY A 142 0.45 -5.20 -15.03
C GLY A 142 0.48 -6.37 -16.00
N VAL A 143 1.34 -6.27 -17.01
CA VAL A 143 1.53 -7.34 -18.01
C VAL A 143 2.85 -8.02 -17.72
N ASP A 144 2.80 -9.34 -17.56
CA ASP A 144 4.00 -10.13 -17.36
C ASP A 144 4.87 -10.07 -18.63
N ASN A 145 6.01 -9.40 -18.54
CA ASN A 145 6.90 -9.22 -19.67
C ASN A 145 7.62 -10.55 -19.91
N LYS A 146 7.06 -11.39 -20.80
CA LYS A 146 7.59 -12.71 -21.21
C LYS A 146 9.06 -12.73 -21.66
N ARG A 147 9.70 -11.56 -21.80
CA ARG A 147 11.14 -11.43 -22.06
C ARG A 147 12.00 -11.79 -20.84
N ASP A 148 11.42 -11.82 -19.64
CA ASP A 148 12.07 -12.28 -18.43
C ASP A 148 11.99 -13.82 -18.37
N ARG A 149 12.84 -14.51 -19.13
CA ARG A 149 12.83 -15.96 -19.38
C ARG A 149 13.25 -16.81 -18.17
N GLY A 150 12.97 -16.37 -16.94
CA GLY A 150 13.30 -17.11 -15.72
C GLY A 150 14.80 -17.26 -15.42
N MET A 151 15.67 -16.50 -16.11
CA MET A 151 17.12 -16.51 -15.88
C MET A 151 17.63 -15.30 -15.09
N ALA A 152 16.80 -14.28 -14.88
CA ALA A 152 17.18 -13.11 -14.10
C ALA A 152 16.76 -13.25 -12.62
N LEU A 153 17.52 -12.62 -11.73
CA LEU A 153 17.15 -12.43 -10.32
C LEU A 153 15.73 -11.86 -10.24
N GLN A 154 14.91 -12.34 -9.31
CA GLN A 154 13.57 -11.83 -9.06
C GLN A 154 13.45 -11.38 -7.61
N ILE A 155 12.87 -10.20 -7.41
CA ILE A 155 12.59 -9.65 -6.09
C ILE A 155 11.08 -9.46 -5.96
N THR A 156 10.50 -10.15 -4.98
CA THR A 156 9.09 -10.03 -4.60
C THR A 156 9.02 -9.36 -3.24
N ALA A 157 8.26 -8.26 -3.15
CA ALA A 157 7.88 -7.65 -1.89
C ALA A 157 6.43 -8.05 -1.57
N THR A 158 6.20 -8.49 -0.35
CA THR A 158 4.89 -8.99 0.10
C THR A 158 4.43 -8.24 1.33
N ILE A 159 3.18 -7.78 1.34
CA ILE A 159 2.47 -7.42 2.58
C ILE A 159 1.49 -8.56 2.88
N PRO A 160 1.59 -9.22 4.05
CA PRO A 160 0.68 -10.30 4.41
C PRO A 160 -0.73 -9.77 4.68
N GLY A 161 -1.74 -10.63 4.50
CA GLY A 161 -3.16 -10.27 4.68
C GLY A 161 -3.48 -9.66 6.04
N TRP A 162 -2.93 -10.21 7.12
CA TRP A 162 -3.12 -9.66 8.47
C TRP A 162 -2.62 -8.21 8.58
N GLY A 163 -1.53 -7.86 7.90
CA GLY A 163 -1.03 -6.49 7.89
C GLY A 163 -1.99 -5.54 7.16
N ILE A 164 -2.64 -6.02 6.09
CA ILE A 164 -3.66 -5.25 5.37
C ILE A 164 -4.90 -5.03 6.25
N GLU A 165 -5.35 -6.06 6.95
CA GLU A 165 -6.48 -5.99 7.89
C GLU A 165 -6.21 -4.96 9.00
N VAL A 166 -5.04 -5.05 9.65
CA VAL A 166 -4.63 -4.13 10.70
C VAL A 166 -4.58 -2.68 10.20
N ILE A 167 -3.92 -2.43 9.06
CA ILE A 167 -3.84 -1.08 8.49
C ILE A 167 -5.23 -0.57 8.11
N SER A 168 -6.10 -1.43 7.58
CA SER A 168 -7.48 -1.05 7.26
C SER A 168 -8.26 -0.67 8.51
N GLN A 169 -8.08 -1.37 9.62
CA GLN A 169 -8.70 -1.03 10.89
C GLN A 169 -8.18 0.31 11.40
N ASP A 170 -6.87 0.54 11.36
CA ASP A 170 -6.27 1.83 11.74
C ASP A 170 -6.85 2.99 10.93
N MET A 171 -7.12 2.79 9.63
CA MET A 171 -7.70 3.84 8.79
C MET A 171 -9.12 4.21 9.22
N ILE A 172 -9.91 3.23 9.66
CA ILE A 172 -11.25 3.45 10.22
C ILE A 172 -11.15 4.19 11.55
N ASP A 173 -10.30 3.71 12.46
CA ASP A 173 -10.11 4.33 13.78
C ASP A 173 -9.64 5.79 13.66
N ILE A 174 -8.70 6.07 12.74
CA ILE A 174 -8.20 7.44 12.46
C ILE A 174 -9.31 8.36 11.93
N ALA A 175 -10.21 7.82 11.10
CA ALA A 175 -11.32 8.57 10.52
C ALA A 175 -12.40 8.88 11.59
N GLU A 176 -12.66 7.93 12.48
CA GLU A 176 -13.59 8.08 13.62
C GLU A 176 -13.01 8.90 14.77
N GLY A 177 -11.68 9.07 14.80
CA GLY A 177 -10.98 9.74 15.90
C GLY A 177 -10.75 8.84 17.12
N SER A 178 -10.92 7.54 16.94
CA SER A 178 -10.64 6.50 17.92
C SER A 178 -9.13 6.36 18.17
N PRO A 179 -8.72 5.94 19.38
CA PRO A 179 -7.31 5.66 19.67
C PRO A 179 -6.81 4.49 18.84
N LEU A 180 -5.58 4.59 18.33
CA LEU A 180 -4.93 3.51 17.62
C LEU A 180 -4.44 2.43 18.59
N SER A 181 -4.71 1.19 18.24
CA SER A 181 -4.16 0.02 18.91
C SER A 181 -2.65 -0.07 18.66
N THR A 182 -1.88 -0.51 19.65
CA THR A 182 -0.50 -0.97 19.38
C THR A 182 -0.58 -2.42 18.91
N HIS A 183 -0.14 -2.68 17.69
CA HIS A 183 -0.20 -4.00 17.08
C HIS A 183 1.15 -4.68 17.30
N THR A 184 1.25 -5.57 18.29
CA THR A 184 2.40 -6.45 18.41
C THR A 184 2.33 -7.52 17.32
N PRO A 185 3.32 -7.64 16.42
CA PRO A 185 3.39 -8.77 15.51
C PRO A 185 3.57 -10.05 16.36
N TYR A 186 2.70 -11.04 16.14
CA TYR A 186 2.80 -12.37 16.74
C TYR A 186 3.98 -13.16 16.16
#